data_AF-A0A967IYB8-F1
#
_entry.id   AF-A0A967IYB8-F1
#
_cell.length_a   1.000
_cell.length_b   1.000
_cell.length_c   1.000
_cell.angle_alpha   90.00
_cell.angle_beta   90.00
_cell.angle_gamma   90.00
#
_symmetry.space_group_name_H-M   'P 1'
#
loop_
_entity.id
_entity.type
_entity.pdbx_description
1 polymer ?
#
loop_
_entity_poly.entity_id
_entity_poly.type
_entity_poly.pdbx_seq_one_letter_code
_entity_poly.pdbx_strand_id
1 'polypeptide(L)'
;MRARDRRLSELKNAIPEITPREAYELQTQGAALLDVRETDEIGQGSPKGARRIGRGFLELRIEEQVPDTEQPLLVMCGSGVRSLFASEALRQLGYRNVHNVAGGFNRWKNEGLPFEIPHLLDADARARYSRHLMMPEVGEEGQVKLLESKVLCIGAGGLGSPAAFYLAAAGVGTIGMVDHDVVDRSNLQRQILHTDERVGTSKVESARTALQALNPSLKFDAIEARLSSDNVEDILSGYDVVVDGSDNFPTRYLVNDACVKLGKPNVHGAVYRFEGQASVFWPAYPKRPGPCYRCLYPEPPPPELAPSCAEAGVLGVLPGVIGLLEAIEAIKIILDIGDPLVGRMLHYDALPVRFMEFKVERNASCRYCGDHAEFPGYVDYEQFCAAAGA
;
A
#
# COMPACT_ATOMS: atom_id res chain seq x y z
N MET A 1 55.89 0.46 7.69
CA MET A 1 54.50 0.59 7.17
C MET A 1 53.56 -0.19 8.09
N ARG A 2 52.47 0.42 8.59
CA ARG A 2 51.52 -0.24 9.49
C ARG A 2 50.79 -1.38 8.75
N ALA A 3 50.36 -2.42 9.45
CA ALA A 3 49.72 -3.60 8.84
C ALA A 3 48.53 -3.24 7.94
N ARG A 4 47.69 -2.31 8.41
CA ARG A 4 46.56 -1.76 7.66
C ARG A 4 46.96 -1.14 6.32
N ASP A 5 48.00 -0.31 6.31
CA ASP A 5 48.39 0.45 5.12
C ASP A 5 49.01 -0.48 4.05
N ARG A 6 49.75 -1.50 4.50
CA ARG A 6 50.23 -2.58 3.62
C ARG A 6 49.07 -3.33 2.98
N ARG A 7 48.09 -3.72 3.80
CA ARG A 7 46.91 -4.45 3.33
C ARG A 7 46.08 -3.63 2.34
N LEU A 8 45.88 -2.35 2.59
CA LEU A 8 45.18 -1.46 1.66
C LEU A 8 45.92 -1.32 0.33
N SER A 9 47.26 -1.26 0.36
CA SER A 9 48.08 -1.21 -0.86
C SER A 9 47.93 -2.48 -1.70
N GLU A 10 47.95 -3.67 -1.06
CA GLU A 10 47.71 -4.95 -1.72
C GLU A 10 46.32 -4.99 -2.38
N LEU A 11 45.29 -4.58 -1.66
CA LEU A 11 43.91 -4.57 -2.18
C LEU A 11 43.73 -3.62 -3.35
N LYS A 12 44.32 -2.42 -3.30
CA LYS A 12 44.28 -1.45 -4.41
C LYS A 12 44.96 -1.97 -5.68
N ASN A 13 45.99 -2.82 -5.53
CA ASN A 13 46.65 -3.43 -6.68
C ASN A 13 45.88 -4.64 -7.23
N ALA A 14 45.12 -5.35 -6.38
CA ALA A 14 44.43 -6.57 -6.75
C ALA A 14 43.00 -6.33 -7.28
N ILE A 15 42.32 -5.30 -6.79
CA ILE A 15 40.91 -5.01 -7.10
C ILE A 15 40.87 -3.85 -8.10
N PRO A 16 40.30 -4.06 -9.31
CA PRO A 16 40.10 -3.00 -10.28
C PRO A 16 39.34 -1.81 -9.65
N GLU A 17 39.86 -0.61 -9.86
CA GLU A 17 39.27 0.62 -9.35
C GLU A 17 38.76 1.47 -10.52
N ILE A 18 37.55 2.01 -10.37
CA ILE A 18 36.86 2.84 -11.37
C ILE A 18 36.41 4.15 -10.75
N THR A 19 36.25 5.18 -11.56
CA THR A 19 35.70 6.48 -11.13
C THR A 19 34.18 6.41 -10.91
N PRO A 20 33.60 7.34 -10.14
CA PRO A 20 32.14 7.43 -9.99
C PRO A 20 31.40 7.57 -11.32
N ARG A 21 31.95 8.34 -12.28
CA ARG A 21 31.35 8.52 -13.60
C ARG A 21 31.34 7.23 -14.43
N GLU A 22 32.46 6.50 -14.46
CA GLU A 22 32.51 5.17 -15.12
C GLU A 22 31.57 4.18 -14.44
N ALA A 23 31.49 4.21 -13.10
CA ALA A 23 30.54 3.37 -12.35
C ALA A 23 29.09 3.70 -12.71
N TYR A 24 28.73 4.98 -12.84
CA TYR A 24 27.40 5.39 -13.29
C TYR A 24 27.10 4.93 -14.72
N GLU A 25 28.06 5.07 -15.65
CA GLU A 25 27.90 4.60 -17.03
C GLU A 25 27.69 3.08 -17.09
N LEU A 26 28.52 2.30 -16.38
CA LEU A 26 28.37 0.84 -16.30
C LEU A 26 27.04 0.44 -15.65
N GLN A 27 26.58 1.16 -14.63
CA GLN A 27 25.28 0.93 -14.00
C GLN A 27 24.14 1.12 -15.01
N THR A 28 24.17 2.18 -15.82
CA THR A 28 23.17 2.39 -16.87
C THR A 28 23.19 1.32 -17.96
N GLN A 29 24.29 0.59 -18.10
CA GLN A 29 24.44 -0.54 -19.01
C GLN A 29 24.07 -1.89 -18.36
N GLY A 30 23.58 -1.90 -17.13
CA GLY A 30 23.09 -3.09 -16.42
C GLY A 30 24.05 -3.69 -15.39
N ALA A 31 25.17 -3.03 -15.06
CA ALA A 31 26.00 -3.43 -13.94
C ALA A 31 25.28 -3.24 -12.60
N ALA A 32 25.48 -4.15 -11.65
CA ALA A 32 24.96 -4.02 -10.30
C ALA A 32 25.84 -3.05 -9.50
N LEU A 33 25.25 -1.99 -8.94
CA LEU A 33 25.94 -1.08 -8.01
C LEU A 33 25.53 -1.42 -6.58
N LEU A 34 26.49 -1.70 -5.72
CA LEU A 34 26.30 -2.09 -4.33
C LEU A 34 26.88 -1.03 -3.38
N ASP A 35 26.02 -0.48 -2.54
CA ASP A 35 26.37 0.44 -1.46
C ASP A 35 26.51 -0.33 -0.14
N VAL A 36 27.74 -0.47 0.34
CA VAL A 36 28.09 -1.22 1.56
C VAL A 36 28.22 -0.35 2.81
N ARG A 37 27.69 0.88 2.76
CA ARG A 37 27.61 1.75 3.93
C ARG A 37 26.55 1.28 4.91
N GLU A 38 26.65 1.75 6.15
CA GLU A 38 25.64 1.46 7.17
C GLU A 38 24.36 2.28 6.92
N THR A 39 23.26 1.88 7.58
CA THR A 39 21.92 2.45 7.34
C THR A 39 21.87 3.97 7.51
N ASP A 40 22.55 4.50 8.53
CA ASP A 40 22.61 5.94 8.83
C ASP A 40 23.30 6.75 7.73
N GLU A 41 24.39 6.21 7.15
CA GLU A 41 25.08 6.82 6.02
C GLU A 41 24.24 6.77 4.74
N ILE A 42 23.52 5.65 4.50
CA ILE A 42 22.63 5.46 3.34
C ILE A 42 21.43 6.41 3.44
N GLY A 43 20.92 6.68 4.64
CA GLY A 43 19.83 7.62 4.88
C GLY A 43 20.17 9.07 4.54
N GLN A 44 21.45 9.40 4.34
CA GLN A 44 21.90 10.71 3.86
C GLN A 44 22.06 10.77 2.33
N GLY A 45 21.54 9.77 1.62
CA GLY A 45 21.64 9.61 0.19
C GLY A 45 22.46 8.40 -0.21
N SER A 46 22.11 7.78 -1.33
CA SER A 46 22.78 6.64 -1.97
C SER A 46 22.60 6.74 -3.49
N PRO A 47 23.54 6.27 -4.33
CA PRO A 47 23.39 6.33 -5.78
C PRO A 47 22.05 5.73 -6.22
N LYS A 48 21.42 6.38 -7.19
CA LYS A 48 20.09 5.99 -7.65
C LYS A 48 20.13 4.56 -8.17
N GLY A 49 19.25 3.68 -7.68
CA GLY A 49 19.19 2.28 -8.11
C GLY A 49 20.30 1.36 -7.56
N ALA A 50 21.10 1.82 -6.60
CA ALA A 50 22.07 0.96 -5.91
C ALA A 50 21.38 -0.06 -5.00
N ARG A 51 21.90 -1.29 -4.96
CA ARG A 51 21.59 -2.31 -3.94
C ARG A 51 22.25 -1.90 -2.63
N ARG A 52 21.55 -2.04 -1.51
CA ARG A 52 21.98 -1.52 -0.20
C ARG A 52 22.16 -2.68 0.77
N ILE A 53 23.40 -3.03 1.07
CA ILE A 53 23.70 -4.10 2.02
C ILE A 53 24.81 -3.61 2.94
N GLY A 54 24.46 -3.26 4.19
CA GLY A 54 25.45 -2.87 5.19
C GLY A 54 26.56 -3.90 5.31
N ARG A 55 27.80 -3.44 5.53
CA ARG A 55 29.00 -4.30 5.43
C ARG A 55 28.88 -5.55 6.31
N GLY A 56 28.25 -5.45 7.48
CA GLY A 56 28.09 -6.57 8.41
C GLY A 56 27.19 -7.72 7.92
N PHE A 57 26.36 -7.48 6.90
CA PHE A 57 25.44 -8.48 6.34
C PHE A 57 25.80 -8.90 4.92
N LEU A 58 26.91 -8.40 4.38
CA LEU A 58 27.28 -8.57 2.98
C LEU A 58 27.31 -10.03 2.56
N GLU A 59 28.08 -10.85 3.26
CA GLU A 59 28.27 -12.27 2.95
C GLU A 59 26.99 -13.10 3.12
N LEU A 60 26.02 -12.60 3.90
CA LEU A 60 24.77 -13.30 4.19
C LEU A 60 23.66 -13.00 3.17
N ARG A 61 23.69 -11.83 2.52
CA ARG A 61 22.56 -11.32 1.73
C ARG A 61 22.89 -11.01 0.27
N ILE A 62 24.15 -11.12 -0.14
CA ILE A 62 24.55 -10.70 -1.50
C ILE A 62 23.81 -11.49 -2.59
N GLU A 63 23.64 -12.80 -2.43
CA GLU A 63 22.97 -13.65 -3.44
C GLU A 63 21.48 -13.30 -3.59
N GLU A 64 20.83 -12.75 -2.56
CA GLU A 64 19.44 -12.27 -2.64
C GLU A 64 19.32 -11.06 -3.59
N GLN A 65 20.36 -10.22 -3.65
CA GLN A 65 20.34 -8.93 -4.34
C GLN A 65 21.04 -8.97 -5.71
N VAL A 66 22.08 -9.81 -5.83
CA VAL A 66 22.91 -10.00 -7.01
C VAL A 66 23.22 -11.50 -7.15
N PRO A 67 22.27 -12.33 -7.62
CA PRO A 67 22.46 -13.78 -7.71
C PRO A 67 23.45 -14.21 -8.80
N ASP A 68 23.66 -13.39 -9.84
CA ASP A 68 24.61 -13.68 -10.91
C ASP A 68 26.03 -13.24 -10.51
N THR A 69 26.91 -14.21 -10.29
CA THR A 69 28.31 -13.98 -9.89
C THR A 69 29.23 -13.52 -11.03
N GLU A 70 28.75 -13.58 -12.28
CA GLU A 70 29.46 -13.10 -13.47
C GLU A 70 29.05 -11.66 -13.83
N GLN A 71 27.91 -11.17 -13.32
CA GLN A 71 27.46 -9.79 -13.54
C GLN A 71 28.51 -8.79 -13.04
N PRO A 72 28.82 -7.71 -13.80
CA PRO A 72 29.68 -6.64 -13.31
C PRO A 72 29.11 -6.04 -12.02
N LEU A 73 29.90 -6.11 -10.94
CA LEU A 73 29.52 -5.66 -9.60
C LEU A 73 30.41 -4.50 -9.15
N LEU A 74 29.82 -3.33 -9.02
CA LEU A 74 30.46 -2.08 -8.62
C LEU A 74 30.22 -1.89 -7.13
N VAL A 75 31.27 -1.83 -6.31
CA VAL A 75 31.15 -1.78 -4.85
C VAL A 75 31.58 -0.41 -4.35
N MET A 76 30.72 0.21 -3.54
CA MET A 76 30.89 1.58 -3.09
C MET A 76 30.69 1.67 -1.57
N CYS A 77 31.52 2.46 -0.91
CA CYS A 77 31.29 2.93 0.46
C CYS A 77 31.38 4.46 0.54
N GLY A 78 31.56 5.06 1.72
CA GLY A 78 31.67 6.53 1.85
C GLY A 78 32.89 7.12 1.12
N SER A 79 34.06 6.48 1.21
CA SER A 79 35.34 7.03 0.74
C SER A 79 36.15 6.10 -0.19
N GLY A 80 35.66 4.89 -0.48
CA GLY A 80 36.35 3.88 -1.29
C GLY A 80 37.27 2.93 -0.51
N VAL A 81 37.41 3.08 0.81
CA VAL A 81 38.29 2.23 1.64
C VAL A 81 37.58 0.96 2.12
N ARG A 82 36.38 1.11 2.70
CA ARG A 82 35.57 -0.03 3.20
C ARG A 82 35.13 -0.97 2.08
N SER A 83 34.84 -0.40 0.90
CA SER A 83 34.44 -1.13 -0.30
C SER A 83 35.55 -2.01 -0.88
N LEU A 84 36.83 -1.71 -0.65
CA LEU A 84 37.94 -2.61 -1.02
C LEU A 84 37.89 -3.92 -0.24
N PHE A 85 37.66 -3.86 1.08
CA PHE A 85 37.51 -5.06 1.91
C PHE A 85 36.22 -5.83 1.59
N ALA A 86 35.13 -5.12 1.28
CA ALA A 86 33.90 -5.75 0.79
C ALA A 86 34.12 -6.46 -0.55
N SER A 87 34.83 -5.83 -1.48
CA SER A 87 35.14 -6.38 -2.79
C SER A 87 36.01 -7.63 -2.70
N GLU A 88 36.97 -7.67 -1.77
CA GLU A 88 37.73 -8.89 -1.49
C GLU A 88 36.83 -10.03 -1.01
N ALA A 89 35.97 -9.78 -0.03
CA ALA A 89 35.04 -10.79 0.48
C ALA A 89 34.13 -11.33 -0.63
N LEU A 90 33.63 -10.45 -1.51
CA LEU A 90 32.83 -10.84 -2.68
C LEU A 90 33.61 -11.73 -3.65
N ARG A 91 34.87 -11.42 -3.93
CA ARG A 91 35.72 -12.30 -4.78
C ARG A 91 35.97 -13.65 -4.12
N GLN A 92 36.10 -13.71 -2.80
CA GLN A 92 36.21 -14.97 -2.05
C GLN A 92 34.93 -15.81 -2.10
N LEU A 93 33.76 -15.16 -2.19
CA LEU A 93 32.47 -15.81 -2.42
C LEU A 93 32.25 -16.23 -3.89
N GLY A 94 33.14 -15.85 -4.81
CA GLY A 94 33.10 -16.28 -6.21
C GLY A 94 32.64 -15.23 -7.22
N TYR A 95 32.32 -14.00 -6.79
CA TYR A 95 32.03 -12.90 -7.72
C TYR A 95 33.29 -12.52 -8.51
N ARG A 96 33.26 -12.67 -9.84
CA ARG A 96 34.47 -12.55 -10.66
C ARG A 96 34.76 -11.13 -11.11
N ASN A 97 33.71 -10.35 -11.35
CA ASN A 97 33.78 -9.04 -12.01
C ASN A 97 33.51 -7.88 -11.03
N VAL A 98 34.31 -7.80 -9.98
CA VAL A 98 34.14 -6.84 -8.88
C VAL A 98 35.04 -5.62 -9.06
N HIS A 99 34.45 -4.42 -9.05
CA HIS A 99 35.15 -3.14 -9.17
C HIS A 99 34.92 -2.28 -7.93
N ASN A 100 35.96 -1.62 -7.43
CA ASN A 100 35.86 -0.63 -6.35
C ASN A 100 35.57 0.75 -6.94
N VAL A 101 34.58 1.47 -6.39
CA VAL A 101 34.32 2.86 -6.78
C VAL A 101 35.24 3.81 -6.02
N ALA A 102 36.20 4.40 -6.74
CA ALA A 102 37.20 5.33 -6.22
C ALA A 102 36.55 6.54 -5.54
N GLY A 103 36.97 6.84 -4.30
CA GLY A 103 36.47 7.99 -3.55
C GLY A 103 35.03 7.82 -3.02
N GLY A 104 34.38 6.69 -3.32
CA GLY A 104 33.07 6.32 -2.79
C GLY A 104 31.97 7.35 -3.06
N PHE A 105 30.96 7.34 -2.19
CA PHE A 105 29.80 8.22 -2.28
C PHE A 105 30.14 9.71 -2.08
N ASN A 106 31.19 10.03 -1.33
CA ASN A 106 31.64 11.42 -1.17
C ASN A 106 32.06 12.01 -2.52
N ARG A 107 32.84 11.26 -3.31
CA ARG A 107 33.23 11.69 -4.65
C ARG A 107 32.05 11.67 -5.62
N TRP A 108 31.18 10.67 -5.53
CA TRP A 108 29.94 10.59 -6.32
C TRP A 108 29.09 11.87 -6.19
N LYS A 109 28.87 12.34 -4.96
CA LYS A 109 28.14 13.60 -4.70
C LYS A 109 28.88 14.83 -5.23
N ASN A 110 30.19 14.92 -5.00
CA ASN A 110 30.99 16.05 -5.46
C ASN A 110 31.03 16.17 -6.99
N GLU A 111 30.92 15.05 -7.71
CA GLU A 111 30.83 15.01 -9.17
C GLU A 111 29.42 15.28 -9.71
N GLY A 112 28.43 15.52 -8.83
CA GLY A 112 27.06 15.85 -9.21
C GLY A 112 26.29 14.68 -9.84
N LEU A 113 26.70 13.44 -9.58
CA LEU A 113 26.05 12.26 -10.15
C LEU A 113 24.71 11.97 -9.44
N PRO A 114 23.73 11.35 -10.14
CA PRO A 114 22.41 11.09 -9.57
C PRO A 114 22.47 10.24 -8.31
N PHE A 115 21.81 10.69 -7.26
CA PHE A 115 21.58 9.94 -6.04
C PHE A 115 20.16 10.16 -5.54
N GLU A 116 19.66 9.23 -4.74
CA GLU A 116 18.37 9.33 -4.07
C GLU A 116 18.59 9.28 -2.57
N ILE A 117 17.73 9.94 -1.81
CA ILE A 117 17.66 9.79 -0.36
C ILE A 117 16.63 8.69 -0.11
N PRO A 118 17.06 7.43 0.08
CA PRO A 118 16.10 6.36 0.34
C PRO A 118 15.33 6.70 1.60
N HIS A 119 13.99 6.63 1.53
CA HIS A 119 13.15 6.70 2.71
C HIS A 119 13.39 5.42 3.51
N LEU A 120 14.38 5.45 4.39
CA LEU A 120 14.69 4.35 5.30
C LEU A 120 13.76 4.44 6.50
N LEU A 121 13.38 3.28 7.02
CA LEU A 121 12.66 3.21 8.27
C LEU A 121 13.55 3.72 9.39
N ASP A 122 13.02 4.65 10.19
CA ASP A 122 13.66 5.06 11.44
C ASP A 122 13.65 3.90 12.47
N ALA A 123 14.30 4.11 13.61
CA ALA A 123 14.42 3.07 14.63
C ALA A 123 13.06 2.64 15.21
N ASP A 124 12.10 3.57 15.36
CA ASP A 124 10.76 3.26 15.89
C ASP A 124 9.98 2.41 14.88
N ALA A 125 9.94 2.83 13.62
CA ALA A 125 9.29 2.10 12.53
C ALA A 125 9.88 0.70 12.36
N ARG A 126 11.22 0.56 12.42
CA ARG A 126 11.87 -0.76 12.37
C ARG A 126 11.47 -1.67 13.53
N ALA A 127 11.39 -1.13 14.74
CA ALA A 127 10.97 -1.90 15.91
C ALA A 127 9.50 -2.31 15.79
N ARG A 128 8.62 -1.37 15.46
CA ARG A 128 7.17 -1.55 15.32
C ARG A 128 6.81 -2.56 14.25
N TYR A 129 7.42 -2.47 13.06
CA TYR A 129 7.09 -3.31 11.91
C TYR A 129 8.04 -4.49 11.72
N SER A 130 8.87 -4.82 12.72
CA SER A 130 9.89 -5.87 12.64
C SER A 130 9.39 -7.21 12.08
N ARG A 131 8.12 -7.57 12.33
CA ARG A 131 7.48 -8.77 11.78
C ARG A 131 7.26 -8.71 10.26
N HIS A 132 6.91 -7.56 9.71
CA HIS A 132 6.79 -7.35 8.27
C HIS A 132 8.17 -7.38 7.59
N LEU A 133 9.18 -6.81 8.24
CA LEU A 133 10.55 -6.76 7.69
C LEU A 133 11.17 -8.14 7.47
N MET A 134 10.70 -9.16 8.20
CA MET A 134 11.13 -10.54 8.04
C MET A 134 10.42 -11.29 6.91
N MET A 135 9.33 -10.75 6.36
CA MET A 135 8.57 -11.37 5.27
C MET A 135 9.18 -10.97 3.94
N PRO A 136 9.64 -11.93 3.09
CA PRO A 136 10.23 -11.61 1.79
C PRO A 136 9.32 -10.78 0.88
N GLU A 137 8.00 -11.00 0.96
CA GLU A 137 6.99 -10.29 0.15
C GLU A 137 6.78 -8.84 0.59
N VAL A 138 7.19 -8.47 1.81
CA VAL A 138 7.06 -7.10 2.32
C VAL A 138 8.44 -6.47 2.48
N GLY A 139 9.27 -7.00 3.38
CA GLY A 139 10.60 -6.48 3.65
C GLY A 139 10.61 -4.99 4.02
N GLU A 140 11.77 -4.36 3.93
CA GLU A 140 11.90 -2.92 4.21
C GLU A 140 11.25 -2.08 3.11
N GLU A 141 11.42 -2.45 1.84
CA GLU A 141 10.84 -1.72 0.71
C GLU A 141 9.31 -1.69 0.76
N GLY A 142 8.66 -2.82 1.00
CA GLY A 142 7.20 -2.90 1.12
C GLY A 142 6.69 -2.12 2.32
N GLN A 143 7.39 -2.16 3.45
CA GLN A 143 6.99 -1.36 4.61
C GLN A 143 7.10 0.15 4.35
N VAL A 144 8.10 0.60 3.59
CA VAL A 144 8.21 1.99 3.14
C VAL A 144 7.03 2.34 2.22
N LYS A 145 6.67 1.46 1.26
CA LYS A 145 5.48 1.66 0.41
C LYS A 145 4.20 1.82 1.23
N LEU A 146 4.01 1.01 2.28
CA LEU A 146 2.87 1.18 3.20
C LEU A 146 2.89 2.56 3.86
N LEU A 147 4.04 2.98 4.41
CA LEU A 147 4.17 4.29 5.08
C LEU A 147 4.03 5.49 4.14
N GLU A 148 4.24 5.31 2.84
CA GLU A 148 4.05 6.37 1.84
C GLU A 148 2.63 6.37 1.24
N SER A 149 1.91 5.25 1.37
CA SER A 149 0.56 5.09 0.81
C SER A 149 -0.51 5.86 1.57
N LYS A 150 -1.58 6.18 0.84
CA LYS A 150 -2.76 6.87 1.34
C LYS A 150 -4.02 6.06 1.03
N VAL A 151 -4.75 5.65 2.06
CA VAL A 151 -6.00 4.90 1.92
C VAL A 151 -7.18 5.76 2.37
N LEU A 152 -8.23 5.80 1.56
CA LEU A 152 -9.50 6.42 1.93
C LEU A 152 -10.50 5.36 2.38
N CYS A 153 -10.96 5.43 3.62
CA CYS A 153 -12.04 4.59 4.15
C CYS A 153 -13.37 5.35 4.04
N ILE A 154 -14.34 4.78 3.31
CA ILE A 154 -15.70 5.29 3.24
C ILE A 154 -16.52 4.65 4.35
N GLY A 155 -16.90 5.47 5.33
CA GLY A 155 -17.61 5.05 6.54
C GLY A 155 -16.66 4.64 7.67
N ALA A 156 -16.99 5.08 8.87
CA ALA A 156 -16.37 4.68 10.13
C ALA A 156 -17.17 3.55 10.83
N GLY A 157 -18.09 2.92 10.09
CA GLY A 157 -19.03 1.92 10.59
C GLY A 157 -18.45 0.53 10.83
N GLY A 158 -19.28 -0.50 10.72
CA GLY A 158 -18.90 -1.88 11.07
C GLY A 158 -17.81 -2.48 10.18
N LEU A 159 -17.77 -2.11 8.90
CA LEU A 159 -16.75 -2.53 7.92
C LEU A 159 -15.50 -1.65 8.01
N GLY A 160 -15.68 -0.33 7.95
CA GLY A 160 -14.58 0.63 8.00
C GLY A 160 -13.79 0.59 9.32
N SER A 161 -14.44 0.23 10.44
CA SER A 161 -13.78 0.10 11.75
C SER A 161 -12.61 -0.90 11.75
N PRO A 162 -12.84 -2.21 11.54
CA PRO A 162 -11.76 -3.20 11.50
C PRO A 162 -10.77 -2.96 10.35
N ALA A 163 -11.25 -2.49 9.18
CA ALA A 163 -10.38 -2.20 8.04
C ALA A 163 -9.34 -1.13 8.39
N ALA A 164 -9.80 0.04 8.87
CA ALA A 164 -8.91 1.14 9.24
C ALA A 164 -7.99 0.78 10.41
N PHE A 165 -8.47 -0.03 11.37
CA PHE A 165 -7.66 -0.50 12.50
C PHE A 165 -6.42 -1.27 12.04
N TYR A 166 -6.61 -2.23 11.13
CA TYR A 166 -5.50 -3.05 10.64
C TYR A 166 -4.65 -2.34 9.59
N LEU A 167 -5.20 -1.42 8.80
CA LEU A 167 -4.41 -0.56 7.93
C LEU A 167 -3.48 0.36 8.74
N ALA A 168 -3.99 0.96 9.81
CA ALA A 168 -3.19 1.76 10.74
C ALA A 168 -2.12 0.90 11.42
N ALA A 169 -2.48 -0.30 11.90
CA ALA A 169 -1.53 -1.23 12.51
C ALA A 169 -0.43 -1.70 11.54
N ALA A 170 -0.78 -1.91 10.27
CA ALA A 170 0.15 -2.34 9.23
C ALA A 170 1.12 -1.23 8.80
N GLY A 171 0.85 0.02 9.18
CA GLY A 171 1.70 1.16 8.86
C GLY A 171 1.35 1.82 7.54
N VAL A 172 0.07 1.82 7.13
CA VAL A 172 -0.40 2.75 6.10
C VAL A 172 -0.15 4.17 6.59
N GLY A 173 0.55 4.98 5.79
CA GLY A 173 1.03 6.30 6.20
C GLY A 173 -0.06 7.34 6.42
N THR A 174 -1.03 7.37 5.51
CA THR A 174 -2.19 8.27 5.61
C THR A 174 -3.48 7.48 5.51
N ILE A 175 -4.38 7.66 6.47
CA ILE A 175 -5.75 7.18 6.39
C ILE A 175 -6.68 8.39 6.37
N GLY A 176 -7.39 8.58 5.26
CA GLY A 176 -8.56 9.44 5.21
C GLY A 176 -9.79 8.65 5.59
N MET A 177 -10.70 9.25 6.35
CA MET A 177 -11.96 8.60 6.70
C MET A 177 -13.12 9.57 6.52
N VAL A 178 -14.11 9.16 5.75
CA VAL A 178 -15.31 9.95 5.45
C VAL A 178 -16.51 9.35 6.17
N ASP A 179 -17.08 10.09 7.11
CA ASP A 179 -18.33 9.73 7.78
C ASP A 179 -18.97 11.02 8.32
N HIS A 180 -20.30 11.10 8.29
CA HIS A 180 -21.05 12.28 8.73
C HIS A 180 -21.85 12.03 10.01
N ASP A 181 -21.87 10.78 10.48
CA ASP A 181 -22.61 10.38 11.67
C ASP A 181 -21.83 10.66 12.96
N VAL A 182 -22.57 10.62 14.06
CA VAL A 182 -22.02 10.54 15.42
C VAL A 182 -22.05 9.10 15.94
N VAL A 183 -21.22 8.81 16.93
CA VAL A 183 -21.18 7.51 17.61
C VAL A 183 -22.50 7.28 18.35
N ASP A 184 -23.16 6.15 18.05
CA ASP A 184 -24.38 5.73 18.73
C ASP A 184 -24.15 4.44 19.54
N ARG A 185 -24.74 4.35 20.74
CA ARG A 185 -24.55 3.20 21.63
C ARG A 185 -25.01 1.88 20.99
N SER A 186 -26.08 1.88 20.20
CA SER A 186 -26.59 0.68 19.51
C SER A 186 -25.61 0.11 18.48
N ASN A 187 -24.66 0.93 18.04
CA ASN A 187 -23.68 0.58 17.01
C ASN A 187 -22.39 -0.03 17.60
N LEU A 188 -22.15 0.13 18.90
CA LEU A 188 -20.94 -0.35 19.58
C LEU A 188 -20.78 -1.87 19.58
N GLN A 189 -21.85 -2.63 19.29
CA GLN A 189 -21.79 -4.09 19.12
C GLN A 189 -20.98 -4.54 17.90
N ARG A 190 -20.66 -3.63 16.95
CA ARG A 190 -19.91 -3.93 15.73
C ARG A 190 -18.90 -2.86 15.28
N GLN A 191 -18.99 -1.63 15.80
CA GLN A 191 -18.12 -0.50 15.41
C GLN A 191 -16.96 -0.33 16.40
N ILE A 192 -15.94 -1.15 16.26
CA ILE A 192 -14.87 -1.32 17.26
C ILE A 192 -13.89 -0.14 17.38
N LEU A 193 -13.96 0.85 16.47
CA LEU A 193 -13.22 2.12 16.65
C LEU A 193 -13.78 2.98 17.79
N HIS A 194 -15.03 2.75 18.16
CA HIS A 194 -15.76 3.58 19.08
C HIS A 194 -15.93 2.90 20.44
N THR A 195 -16.10 3.71 21.49
CA THR A 195 -16.29 3.24 22.87
C THR A 195 -17.52 3.93 23.47
N ASP A 196 -18.03 3.38 24.58
CA ASP A 196 -19.19 3.95 25.26
C ASP A 196 -18.92 5.39 25.76
N GLU A 197 -17.68 5.69 26.16
CA GLU A 197 -17.24 7.05 26.54
C GLU A 197 -17.37 8.06 25.40
N ARG A 198 -17.25 7.63 24.15
CA ARG A 198 -17.28 8.50 22.97
C ARG A 198 -18.65 8.57 22.30
N VAL A 199 -19.72 8.08 22.93
CA VAL A 199 -21.09 8.22 22.39
C VAL A 199 -21.45 9.70 22.22
N GLY A 200 -22.02 10.05 21.06
CA GLY A 200 -22.38 11.41 20.69
C GLY A 200 -21.25 12.24 20.07
N THR A 201 -20.02 11.75 20.01
CA THR A 201 -18.94 12.41 19.26
C THR A 201 -19.00 12.04 17.78
N SER A 202 -18.45 12.89 16.92
CA SER A 202 -18.27 12.59 15.48
C SER A 202 -17.52 11.26 15.29
N LYS A 203 -18.02 10.39 14.41
CA LYS A 203 -17.40 9.07 14.19
C LYS A 203 -15.98 9.19 13.66
N VAL A 204 -15.71 10.12 12.73
CA VAL A 204 -14.36 10.33 12.20
C VAL A 204 -13.40 10.84 13.27
N GLU A 205 -13.89 11.64 14.22
CA GLU A 205 -13.09 12.13 15.33
C GLU A 205 -12.80 11.06 16.39
N SER A 206 -13.79 10.19 16.65
CA SER A 206 -13.64 9.01 17.49
C SER A 206 -12.65 8.00 16.89
N ALA A 207 -12.73 7.79 15.57
CA ALA A 207 -11.80 6.96 14.81
C ALA A 207 -10.37 7.49 14.86
N ARG A 208 -10.17 8.80 14.62
CA ARG A 208 -8.87 9.47 14.73
C ARG A 208 -8.21 9.20 16.08
N THR A 209 -8.96 9.37 17.16
CA THR A 209 -8.49 9.14 18.53
C THR A 209 -8.03 7.69 18.71
N ALA A 210 -8.83 6.72 18.27
CA ALA A 210 -8.50 5.30 18.39
C ALA A 210 -7.25 4.91 17.56
N LEU A 211 -7.18 5.34 16.30
CA LEU A 211 -6.12 4.95 15.39
C LEU A 211 -4.78 5.64 15.69
N GLN A 212 -4.80 6.91 16.08
CA GLN A 212 -3.56 7.58 16.49
C GLN A 212 -3.03 7.10 17.84
N ALA A 213 -3.91 6.60 18.73
CA ALA A 213 -3.46 5.91 19.95
C ALA A 213 -2.78 4.57 19.63
N LEU A 214 -3.25 3.86 18.60
CA LEU A 214 -2.63 2.62 18.12
C LEU A 214 -1.29 2.88 17.41
N ASN A 215 -1.28 3.87 16.50
CA ASN A 215 -0.12 4.21 15.70
C ASN A 215 0.08 5.74 15.63
N PRO A 216 0.92 6.31 16.52
CA PRO A 216 1.10 7.76 16.61
C PRO A 216 1.73 8.42 15.38
N SER A 217 2.40 7.65 14.50
CA SER A 217 2.97 8.19 13.25
C SER A 217 1.96 8.26 12.11
N LEU A 218 0.75 7.70 12.28
CA LEU A 218 -0.32 7.77 11.29
C LEU A 218 -0.76 9.22 11.08
N LYS A 219 -0.73 9.66 9.82
CA LYS A 219 -1.47 10.85 9.41
C LYS A 219 -2.94 10.47 9.20
N PHE A 220 -3.84 11.13 9.92
CA PHE A 220 -5.26 10.86 9.81
C PHE A 220 -6.01 12.10 9.30
N ASP A 221 -6.70 11.96 8.17
CA ASP A 221 -7.56 13.00 7.61
C ASP A 221 -9.02 12.69 7.99
N ALA A 222 -9.54 13.40 9.00
CA ALA A 222 -10.93 13.26 9.45
C ALA A 222 -11.85 14.10 8.54
N ILE A 223 -12.68 13.46 7.74
CA ILE A 223 -13.55 14.11 6.76
C ILE A 223 -15.00 13.96 7.21
N GLU A 224 -15.47 14.94 7.99
CA GLU A 224 -16.84 14.99 8.49
C GLU A 224 -17.78 15.55 7.41
N ALA A 225 -18.12 14.70 6.43
CA ALA A 225 -18.96 15.08 5.31
C ALA A 225 -19.77 13.89 4.79
N ARG A 226 -20.95 14.19 4.25
CA ARG A 226 -21.70 13.23 3.44
C ARG A 226 -21.14 13.28 2.01
N LEU A 227 -20.83 12.11 1.44
CA LEU A 227 -20.42 12.04 0.05
C LEU A 227 -21.58 12.41 -0.88
N SER A 228 -21.28 13.24 -1.87
CA SER A 228 -22.18 13.64 -2.95
C SER A 228 -21.41 13.74 -4.27
N SER A 229 -22.14 13.90 -5.37
CA SER A 229 -21.54 14.17 -6.68
C SER A 229 -20.64 15.41 -6.71
N ASP A 230 -20.87 16.35 -5.79
CA ASP A 230 -20.16 17.64 -5.77
C ASP A 230 -18.79 17.56 -5.09
N ASN A 231 -18.58 16.57 -4.22
CA ASN A 231 -17.36 16.46 -3.41
C ASN A 231 -16.58 15.16 -3.61
N VAL A 232 -17.20 14.13 -4.21
CA VAL A 232 -16.60 12.78 -4.27
C VAL A 232 -15.28 12.76 -5.03
N GLU A 233 -15.15 13.50 -6.13
CA GLU A 233 -13.92 13.50 -6.91
C GLU A 233 -12.76 14.14 -6.15
N ASP A 234 -13.00 15.32 -5.57
CA ASP A 234 -12.01 16.06 -4.82
C ASP A 234 -11.49 15.24 -3.63
N ILE A 235 -12.41 14.61 -2.89
CA ILE A 235 -12.07 13.75 -1.76
C ILE A 235 -11.26 12.52 -2.22
N LEU A 236 -11.74 11.77 -3.22
CA LEU A 236 -11.08 10.52 -3.63
C LEU A 236 -9.74 10.76 -4.34
N SER A 237 -9.57 11.89 -5.04
CA SER A 237 -8.39 12.18 -5.87
C SER A 237 -7.07 12.04 -5.12
N GLY A 238 -7.04 12.41 -3.84
CA GLY A 238 -5.84 12.45 -3.00
C GLY A 238 -5.35 11.12 -2.43
N TYR A 239 -6.05 10.00 -2.68
CA TYR A 239 -5.78 8.69 -2.10
C TYR A 239 -5.45 7.63 -3.15
N ASP A 240 -4.62 6.65 -2.82
CA ASP A 240 -4.17 5.61 -3.74
C ASP A 240 -5.18 4.47 -3.87
N VAL A 241 -5.82 4.11 -2.74
CA VAL A 241 -6.82 3.03 -2.64
C VAL A 241 -8.04 3.52 -1.88
N VAL A 242 -9.23 3.14 -2.35
CA VAL A 242 -10.49 3.39 -1.66
C VAL A 242 -11.00 2.08 -1.06
N VAL A 243 -11.33 2.10 0.23
CA VAL A 243 -11.98 1.01 0.97
C VAL A 243 -13.42 1.42 1.22
N ASP A 244 -14.36 0.75 0.56
CA ASP A 244 -15.79 1.04 0.59
C ASP A 244 -16.51 0.22 1.65
N GLY A 245 -16.50 0.76 2.87
CA GLY A 245 -17.25 0.24 4.01
C GLY A 245 -18.67 0.79 4.12
N SER A 246 -19.24 1.33 3.03
CA SER A 246 -20.56 1.97 3.06
C SER A 246 -21.71 0.98 3.18
N ASP A 247 -22.74 1.37 3.93
CA ASP A 247 -23.86 0.51 4.31
C ASP A 247 -25.16 0.78 3.53
N ASN A 248 -25.10 1.65 2.52
CA ASN A 248 -26.24 2.05 1.71
C ASN A 248 -25.89 2.05 0.21
N PHE A 249 -26.88 1.73 -0.63
CA PHE A 249 -26.67 1.65 -2.08
C PHE A 249 -26.24 2.97 -2.73
N PRO A 250 -26.86 4.14 -2.42
CA PRO A 250 -26.45 5.41 -3.03
C PRO A 250 -24.94 5.67 -2.94
N THR A 251 -24.36 5.46 -1.76
CA THR A 251 -22.92 5.68 -1.55
C THR A 251 -22.08 4.66 -2.32
N ARG A 252 -22.47 3.37 -2.33
CA ARG A 252 -21.75 2.32 -3.10
C ARG A 252 -21.66 2.65 -4.59
N TYR A 253 -22.77 3.09 -5.19
CA TYR A 253 -22.79 3.47 -6.59
C TYR A 253 -21.99 4.75 -6.85
N LEU A 254 -22.13 5.77 -6.00
CA LEU A 254 -21.36 7.02 -6.11
C LEU A 254 -19.85 6.78 -6.03
N VAL A 255 -19.41 6.01 -5.03
CA VAL A 255 -17.99 5.65 -4.82
C VAL A 255 -17.48 4.82 -5.98
N ASN A 256 -18.23 3.81 -6.44
CA ASN A 256 -17.87 3.05 -7.63
C ASN A 256 -17.65 3.98 -8.83
N ASP A 257 -18.62 4.83 -9.14
CA ASP A 257 -18.59 5.66 -10.34
C ASP A 257 -17.40 6.63 -10.30
N ALA A 258 -17.12 7.21 -9.13
CA ALA A 258 -15.96 8.06 -8.94
C ALA A 258 -14.63 7.28 -9.06
N CYS A 259 -14.53 6.08 -8.50
CA CYS A 259 -13.36 5.22 -8.68
C CYS A 259 -13.14 4.82 -10.14
N VAL A 260 -14.20 4.54 -10.90
CA VAL A 260 -14.11 4.32 -12.36
C VAL A 260 -13.54 5.55 -13.06
N LYS A 261 -14.11 6.73 -12.78
CA LYS A 261 -13.67 8.00 -13.41
C LYS A 261 -12.20 8.33 -13.09
N LEU A 262 -11.78 8.11 -11.85
CA LEU A 262 -10.44 8.43 -11.36
C LEU A 262 -9.41 7.31 -11.59
N GLY A 263 -9.84 6.14 -12.10
CA GLY A 263 -8.98 4.97 -12.29
C GLY A 263 -8.48 4.33 -11.00
N LYS A 264 -9.18 4.53 -9.87
CA LYS A 264 -8.76 4.06 -8.54
C LYS A 264 -9.35 2.67 -8.21
N PRO A 265 -8.62 1.83 -7.46
CA PRO A 265 -9.17 0.59 -6.93
C PRO A 265 -10.22 0.89 -5.86
N ASN A 266 -11.40 0.31 -6.04
CA ASN A 266 -12.45 0.26 -5.02
C ASN A 266 -12.45 -1.13 -4.36
N VAL A 267 -11.90 -1.23 -3.16
CA VAL A 267 -11.96 -2.42 -2.32
C VAL A 267 -13.30 -2.42 -1.60
N HIS A 268 -14.20 -3.30 -2.00
CA HIS A 268 -15.60 -3.26 -1.61
C HIS A 268 -15.96 -4.38 -0.64
N GLY A 269 -16.65 -4.01 0.43
CA GLY A 269 -17.26 -4.91 1.40
C GLY A 269 -18.77 -4.72 1.50
N ALA A 270 -19.51 -5.81 1.68
CA ALA A 270 -20.93 -5.77 1.99
C ALA A 270 -21.33 -6.88 2.95
N VAL A 271 -22.35 -6.62 3.76
CA VAL A 271 -22.87 -7.58 4.76
C VAL A 271 -24.38 -7.53 4.82
N TYR A 272 -25.00 -8.70 5.03
CA TYR A 272 -26.43 -8.85 5.21
C TYR A 272 -26.71 -10.05 6.12
N ARG A 273 -27.32 -9.82 7.28
CA ARG A 273 -27.61 -10.87 8.28
C ARG A 273 -26.38 -11.69 8.71
N PHE A 274 -26.19 -12.86 8.09
CA PHE A 274 -25.11 -13.82 8.34
C PHE A 274 -24.16 -13.99 7.14
N GLU A 275 -24.39 -13.23 6.07
CA GLU A 275 -23.64 -13.31 4.83
C GLU A 275 -22.81 -12.05 4.58
N GLY A 276 -21.58 -12.23 4.12
CA GLY A 276 -20.66 -11.16 3.78
C GLY A 276 -20.09 -11.34 2.37
N GLN A 277 -19.67 -10.24 1.76
CA GLN A 277 -19.09 -10.21 0.42
C GLN A 277 -17.88 -9.28 0.39
N ALA A 278 -16.85 -9.65 -0.37
CA ALA A 278 -15.68 -8.83 -0.63
C ALA A 278 -15.25 -8.95 -2.10
N SER A 279 -14.87 -7.83 -2.72
CA SER A 279 -14.31 -7.78 -4.08
C SER A 279 -13.42 -6.56 -4.27
N VAL A 280 -12.67 -6.51 -5.37
CA VAL A 280 -11.95 -5.31 -5.81
C VAL A 280 -12.47 -4.91 -7.18
N PHE A 281 -13.19 -3.79 -7.24
CA PHE A 281 -13.66 -3.20 -8.48
C PHE A 281 -12.62 -2.19 -8.99
N TRP A 282 -11.94 -2.55 -10.08
CA TRP A 282 -10.86 -1.72 -10.61
C TRP A 282 -10.72 -1.88 -12.14
N PRO A 283 -11.49 -1.11 -12.93
CA PRO A 283 -11.39 -1.17 -14.39
C PRO A 283 -10.02 -0.79 -14.94
N ALA A 284 -9.32 0.13 -14.28
CA ALA A 284 -7.98 0.57 -14.64
C ALA A 284 -6.86 -0.33 -14.07
N TYR A 285 -7.17 -1.56 -13.66
CA TYR A 285 -6.18 -2.46 -13.07
C TYR A 285 -4.99 -2.71 -14.03
N PRO A 286 -3.73 -2.46 -13.61
CA PRO A 286 -2.59 -2.46 -14.53
C PRO A 286 -2.30 -3.79 -15.23
N LYS A 287 -2.63 -4.93 -14.61
CA LYS A 287 -2.35 -6.27 -15.19
C LYS A 287 -3.39 -6.67 -16.25
N ARG A 288 -4.64 -6.23 -16.10
CA ARG A 288 -5.77 -6.47 -17.03
C ARG A 288 -6.96 -5.60 -16.67
N PRO A 289 -7.82 -5.19 -17.62
CA PRO A 289 -9.05 -4.47 -17.30
C PRO A 289 -10.01 -5.27 -16.39
N GLY A 290 -10.32 -4.73 -15.21
CA GLY A 290 -11.25 -5.34 -14.25
C GLY A 290 -12.71 -4.92 -14.44
N PRO A 291 -13.68 -5.58 -13.77
CA PRO A 291 -15.06 -5.09 -13.70
C PRO A 291 -15.18 -3.87 -12.77
N CYS A 292 -16.19 -3.04 -13.01
CA CYS A 292 -16.71 -2.12 -11.99
C CYS A 292 -17.93 -2.73 -11.28
N TYR A 293 -18.41 -2.11 -10.20
CA TYR A 293 -19.61 -2.56 -9.48
C TYR A 293 -20.82 -2.68 -10.42
N ARG A 294 -20.95 -1.74 -11.38
CA ARG A 294 -22.03 -1.74 -12.38
C ARG A 294 -21.94 -2.83 -13.44
N CYS A 295 -20.81 -3.51 -13.58
CA CYS A 295 -20.77 -4.72 -14.40
C CYS A 295 -21.58 -5.85 -13.75
N LEU A 296 -21.65 -5.88 -12.42
CA LEU A 296 -22.40 -6.85 -11.64
C LEU A 296 -23.82 -6.38 -11.34
N TYR A 297 -23.98 -5.11 -10.96
CA TYR A 297 -25.26 -4.48 -10.63
C TYR A 297 -25.45 -3.21 -11.47
N PRO A 298 -26.00 -3.32 -12.71
CA PRO A 298 -26.04 -2.21 -13.66
C PRO A 298 -26.78 -0.97 -13.13
N GLU A 299 -27.88 -1.18 -12.42
CA GLU A 299 -28.78 -0.15 -11.93
C GLU A 299 -29.04 -0.32 -10.43
N PRO A 300 -29.13 0.79 -9.68
CA PRO A 300 -29.46 0.75 -8.26
C PRO A 300 -30.86 0.14 -8.05
N PRO A 301 -31.07 -0.64 -6.98
CA PRO A 301 -32.40 -1.13 -6.64
C PRO A 301 -33.34 0.05 -6.31
N PRO A 302 -34.66 -0.11 -6.54
CA PRO A 302 -35.65 0.86 -6.07
C PRO A 302 -35.53 1.09 -4.55
N PRO A 303 -35.76 2.31 -4.04
CA PRO A 303 -35.59 2.63 -2.61
C PRO A 303 -36.41 1.72 -1.68
N GLU A 304 -37.62 1.33 -2.10
CA GLU A 304 -38.51 0.45 -1.33
C GLU A 304 -37.94 -0.96 -1.11
N LEU A 305 -37.00 -1.40 -1.95
CA LEU A 305 -36.39 -2.74 -1.92
C LEU A 305 -34.97 -2.73 -1.33
N ALA A 306 -34.55 -1.60 -0.78
CA ALA A 306 -33.18 -1.34 -0.35
C ALA A 306 -33.08 -1.07 1.17
N PRO A 307 -33.46 -2.02 2.04
CA PRO A 307 -33.35 -1.81 3.47
C PRO A 307 -31.88 -1.63 3.86
N SER A 308 -31.62 -0.73 4.80
CA SER A 308 -30.27 -0.54 5.36
C SER A 308 -29.84 -1.75 6.20
N CYS A 309 -28.53 -1.90 6.44
CA CYS A 309 -28.02 -2.91 7.38
C CYS A 309 -28.63 -2.75 8.79
N ALA A 310 -29.02 -1.53 9.18
CA ALA A 310 -29.67 -1.25 10.47
C ALA A 310 -31.10 -1.81 10.53
N GLU A 311 -31.81 -1.84 9.39
CA GLU A 311 -33.19 -2.34 9.30
C GLU A 311 -33.24 -3.87 9.14
N ALA A 312 -32.29 -4.45 8.40
CA ALA A 312 -32.23 -5.89 8.18
C ALA A 312 -31.62 -6.69 9.34
N GLY A 313 -30.79 -6.04 10.17
CA GLY A 313 -29.98 -6.66 11.21
C GLY A 313 -28.73 -7.36 10.66
N VAL A 314 -27.65 -7.32 11.43
CA VAL A 314 -26.37 -7.97 11.08
C VAL A 314 -25.71 -8.56 12.32
N LEU A 315 -25.15 -9.76 12.19
CA LEU A 315 -24.33 -10.36 13.24
C LEU A 315 -23.05 -9.53 13.42
N GLY A 316 -22.83 -8.95 14.62
CA GLY A 316 -21.81 -7.92 14.84
C GLY A 316 -20.37 -8.27 14.44
N VAL A 317 -20.00 -9.55 14.50
CA VAL A 317 -18.66 -10.03 14.12
C VAL A 317 -18.45 -10.09 12.60
N LEU A 318 -19.53 -10.17 11.82
CA LEU A 318 -19.48 -10.38 10.37
C LEU A 318 -18.84 -9.18 9.62
N PRO A 319 -19.22 -7.91 9.90
CA PRO A 319 -18.48 -6.76 9.39
C PRO A 319 -16.99 -6.79 9.77
N GLY A 320 -16.68 -7.32 10.96
CA GLY A 320 -15.32 -7.61 11.41
C GLY A 320 -14.53 -8.43 10.40
N VAL A 321 -15.07 -9.59 10.00
CA VAL A 321 -14.41 -10.51 9.05
C VAL A 321 -14.25 -9.86 7.68
N ILE A 322 -15.29 -9.21 7.16
CA ILE A 322 -15.25 -8.61 5.83
C ILE A 322 -14.30 -7.40 5.79
N GLY A 323 -14.30 -6.54 6.81
CA GLY A 323 -13.38 -5.41 6.87
C GLY A 323 -11.90 -5.81 7.00
N LEU A 324 -11.61 -6.97 7.61
CA LEU A 324 -10.25 -7.53 7.57
C LEU A 324 -9.86 -7.99 6.16
N LEU A 325 -10.80 -8.58 5.41
CA LEU A 325 -10.56 -8.94 4.02
C LEU A 325 -10.34 -7.68 3.16
N GLU A 326 -11.10 -6.61 3.38
CA GLU A 326 -10.87 -5.30 2.74
C GLU A 326 -9.45 -4.77 3.04
N ALA A 327 -9.01 -4.79 4.30
CA ALA A 327 -7.66 -4.38 4.66
C ALA A 327 -6.57 -5.23 3.97
N ILE A 328 -6.77 -6.55 3.88
CA ILE A 328 -5.85 -7.46 3.18
C ILE A 328 -5.76 -7.10 1.70
N GLU A 329 -6.88 -6.87 1.02
CA GLU A 329 -6.89 -6.48 -0.39
C GLU A 329 -6.21 -5.13 -0.62
N ALA A 330 -6.47 -4.13 0.23
CA ALA A 330 -5.80 -2.83 0.15
C ALA A 330 -4.28 -2.96 0.32
N ILE A 331 -3.80 -3.76 1.29
CA ILE A 331 -2.37 -4.01 1.50
C ILE A 331 -1.75 -4.71 0.28
N LYS A 332 -2.40 -5.73 -0.28
CA LYS A 332 -1.92 -6.41 -1.50
C LYS A 332 -1.79 -5.45 -2.67
N ILE A 333 -2.75 -4.53 -2.83
CA ILE A 333 -2.73 -3.52 -3.89
C ILE A 333 -1.56 -2.55 -3.69
N ILE A 334 -1.36 -2.02 -2.48
CA ILE A 334 -0.27 -1.08 -2.17
C ILE A 334 1.10 -1.72 -2.41
N LEU A 335 1.26 -2.98 -2.04
CA LEU A 335 2.51 -3.72 -2.16
C LEU A 335 2.74 -4.31 -3.57
N ASP A 336 1.72 -4.32 -4.43
CA ASP A 336 1.67 -5.08 -5.70
C ASP A 336 2.08 -6.56 -5.53
N ILE A 337 1.50 -7.22 -4.53
CA ILE A 337 1.76 -8.64 -4.24
C ILE A 337 0.50 -9.51 -4.36
N GLY A 338 0.72 -10.79 -4.63
CA GLY A 338 -0.37 -11.77 -4.75
C GLY A 338 -1.32 -11.50 -5.92
N ASP A 339 -2.54 -12.01 -5.79
CA ASP A 339 -3.63 -11.82 -6.74
C ASP A 339 -4.83 -11.18 -6.00
N PRO A 340 -5.07 -9.86 -6.18
CA PRO A 340 -6.24 -9.20 -5.62
C PRO A 340 -7.57 -9.80 -6.12
N LEU A 341 -8.69 -9.51 -5.47
CA LEU A 341 -10.03 -9.98 -5.87
C LEU A 341 -10.58 -9.30 -7.14
N VAL A 342 -9.71 -8.76 -8.01
CA VAL A 342 -10.15 -8.13 -9.27
C VAL A 342 -10.73 -9.19 -10.21
N GLY A 343 -12.01 -9.05 -10.54
CA GLY A 343 -12.76 -10.01 -11.34
C GLY A 343 -13.30 -11.21 -10.55
N ARG A 344 -13.31 -11.13 -9.22
CA ARG A 344 -13.73 -12.19 -8.31
C ARG A 344 -14.56 -11.61 -7.17
N MET A 345 -15.58 -12.32 -6.74
CA MET A 345 -16.39 -11.99 -5.57
C MET A 345 -16.22 -13.11 -4.55
N LEU A 346 -15.63 -12.78 -3.42
CA LEU A 346 -15.60 -13.66 -2.27
C LEU A 346 -16.91 -13.50 -1.51
N HIS A 347 -17.58 -14.62 -1.24
CA HIS A 347 -18.78 -14.69 -0.44
C HIS A 347 -18.51 -15.53 0.80
N TYR A 348 -18.91 -15.04 1.97
CA TYR A 348 -18.77 -15.70 3.24
C TYR A 348 -20.15 -15.91 3.87
N ASP A 349 -20.52 -17.18 4.07
CA ASP A 349 -21.69 -17.56 4.85
C ASP A 349 -21.25 -18.00 6.25
N ALA A 350 -21.63 -17.22 7.27
CA ALA A 350 -21.17 -17.43 8.64
C ALA A 350 -21.84 -18.62 9.34
N LEU A 351 -23.03 -19.05 8.92
CA LEU A 351 -23.74 -20.14 9.57
C LEU A 351 -23.03 -21.50 9.37
N PRO A 352 -22.64 -21.91 8.15
CA PRO A 352 -21.81 -23.08 7.90
C PRO A 352 -20.30 -22.77 7.92
N VAL A 353 -19.91 -21.50 8.09
CA VAL A 353 -18.52 -21.01 7.99
C VAL A 353 -17.89 -21.40 6.65
N ARG A 354 -18.52 -20.97 5.55
CA ARG A 354 -18.10 -21.33 4.19
C ARG A 354 -17.72 -20.10 3.38
N PHE A 355 -16.54 -20.16 2.77
CA PHE A 355 -16.08 -19.21 1.76
C PHE A 355 -16.32 -19.80 0.37
N MET A 356 -16.91 -18.99 -0.51
CA MET A 356 -17.14 -19.32 -1.92
C MET A 356 -16.64 -18.18 -2.78
N GLU A 357 -16.02 -18.50 -3.90
CA GLU A 357 -15.53 -17.51 -4.85
C GLU A 357 -16.33 -17.61 -6.15
N PHE A 358 -16.83 -16.47 -6.62
CA PHE A 358 -17.55 -16.35 -7.88
C PHE A 358 -16.77 -15.47 -8.85
N LYS A 359 -16.78 -15.83 -10.13
CA LYS A 359 -16.19 -14.99 -11.19
C LYS A 359 -17.10 -13.79 -11.46
N VAL A 360 -16.52 -12.61 -11.54
CA VAL A 360 -17.21 -11.37 -11.94
C VAL A 360 -16.60 -10.91 -13.26
N GLU A 361 -17.40 -10.93 -14.31
CA GLU A 361 -16.94 -10.56 -15.65
C GLU A 361 -17.10 -9.05 -15.89
N ARG A 362 -16.10 -8.45 -16.55
CA ARG A 362 -16.22 -7.09 -17.07
C ARG A 362 -17.23 -7.11 -18.22
N ASN A 363 -18.23 -6.27 -18.15
CA ASN A 363 -19.18 -6.05 -19.24
C ASN A 363 -18.62 -5.01 -20.22
N ALA A 364 -18.28 -5.43 -21.44
CA ALA A 364 -17.75 -4.55 -22.50
C ALA A 364 -18.74 -3.43 -22.91
N SER A 365 -20.04 -3.64 -22.67
CA SER A 365 -21.11 -2.67 -22.92
C SER A 365 -21.51 -1.88 -21.66
N CYS A 366 -20.74 -1.95 -20.57
CA CYS A 366 -21.02 -1.17 -19.36
C CYS A 366 -20.96 0.34 -19.68
N ARG A 367 -22.00 1.08 -19.29
CA ARG A 367 -22.11 2.54 -19.49
C ARG A 367 -20.95 3.34 -18.87
N TYR A 368 -20.27 2.79 -17.87
CA TYR A 368 -19.22 3.50 -17.11
C TYR A 368 -17.80 3.04 -17.45
N CYS A 369 -17.59 1.73 -17.69
CA CYS A 369 -16.25 1.17 -17.88
C CYS A 369 -16.10 0.31 -19.14
N GLY A 370 -17.09 0.33 -20.05
CA GLY A 370 -17.04 -0.35 -21.34
C GLY A 370 -15.96 0.24 -22.26
N ASP A 371 -15.61 -0.48 -23.34
CA ASP A 371 -14.47 -0.13 -24.20
C ASP A 371 -14.60 1.24 -24.90
N HIS A 372 -15.84 1.72 -25.06
CA HIS A 372 -16.18 3.01 -25.68
C HIS A 372 -17.05 3.86 -24.75
N ALA A 373 -17.02 3.59 -23.44
CA ALA A 373 -17.81 4.33 -22.48
C ALA A 373 -17.23 5.73 -22.25
N GLU A 374 -18.04 6.76 -22.53
CA GLU A 374 -17.82 8.10 -21.99
C GLU A 374 -18.48 8.19 -20.62
N PHE A 375 -17.78 8.76 -19.63
CA PHE A 375 -18.31 8.86 -18.28
C PHE A 375 -19.64 9.65 -18.31
N PRO A 376 -20.77 9.02 -17.96
CA PRO A 376 -22.10 9.60 -18.22
C PRO A 376 -22.51 10.69 -17.23
N GLY A 377 -21.63 11.07 -16.29
CA GLY A 377 -21.94 11.90 -15.13
C GLY A 377 -22.33 11.07 -13.91
N TYR A 378 -22.41 11.76 -12.77
CA TYR A 378 -22.98 11.18 -11.56
C TYR A 378 -24.50 11.21 -11.63
N VAL A 379 -25.13 10.20 -11.04
CA VAL A 379 -26.57 10.24 -10.77
C VAL A 379 -26.76 11.02 -9.47
N ASP A 380 -27.69 11.96 -9.45
CA ASP A 380 -28.13 12.58 -8.19
C ASP A 380 -29.00 11.57 -7.42
N TYR A 381 -28.34 10.77 -6.58
CA TYR A 381 -28.97 9.65 -5.90
C TYR A 381 -30.01 10.09 -4.85
N GLU A 382 -29.92 11.31 -4.31
CA GLU A 382 -30.95 11.84 -3.41
C GLU A 382 -32.24 12.14 -4.17
N GLN A 383 -32.15 12.74 -5.36
CA GLN A 383 -33.32 12.95 -6.22
C GLN A 383 -33.88 11.63 -6.77
N PHE A 384 -33.01 10.69 -7.14
CA PHE A 384 -33.43 9.38 -7.65
C PHE A 384 -34.20 8.57 -6.58
N CYS A 385 -33.77 8.62 -5.32
CA CYS A 385 -34.46 7.96 -4.22
C CYS A 385 -35.71 8.73 -3.76
N ALA A 386 -35.73 10.06 -3.82
CA ALA A 386 -36.89 10.87 -3.45
C ALA A 386 -38.05 10.78 -4.47
N ALA A 387 -37.74 10.61 -5.77
CA ALA A 387 -38.75 10.53 -6.83
C ALA A 387 -39.53 9.21 -6.88
N ALA A 388 -39.00 8.13 -6.30
CA ALA A 388 -39.71 6.84 -6.21
C ALA A 388 -40.74 6.80 -5.09
N GLY A 389 -40.69 7.73 -4.12
CA GLY A 389 -41.64 7.84 -3.02
C GLY A 389 -42.82 8.79 -3.25
N ALA A 390 -43.01 9.27 -4.49
CA ALA A 390 -44.04 10.27 -4.84
C ALA A 390 -45.21 9.67 -5.65
#